data_AF-A0A1M7PW65-F1
#
_entry.id   AF-A0A1M7PW65-F1
#
_cell.length_a   1.000
_cell.length_b   1.000
_cell.length_c   1.000
_cell.angle_alpha   90.00
_cell.angle_beta   90.00
_cell.angle_gamma   90.00
#
_symmetry.space_group_name_H-M   'P 1'
#
loop_
_entity.id
_entity.type
_entity.pdbx_description
1 polymer ?
#
loop_
_entity_poly.entity_id
_entity_poly.type
_entity_poly.pdbx_seq_one_letter_code
_entity_poly.pdbx_strand_id
1 'polypeptide(L)' 'MNNDARIALLDILEDRYGLGSTMITSQLPVDTWYNFIEEPTLADAIMDRLSASAHRIALTGKSLRTKKNH' A
#
# COMPACT_ATOMS: atom_id res chain seq x y z
N MET A 1 8.79 9.32 -3.06
CA MET A 1 9.48 8.07 -2.64
C MET A 1 10.80 7.99 -3.40
N ASN A 2 11.93 7.55 -2.82
CA ASN A 2 13.16 7.40 -3.61
C ASN A 2 13.11 6.10 -4.44
N ASN A 3 13.97 5.97 -5.45
CA ASN A 3 13.92 4.84 -6.38
C ASN A 3 14.18 3.50 -5.69
N ASP A 4 15.15 3.44 -4.79
CA ASP A 4 15.53 2.21 -4.08
C ASP A 4 14.37 1.66 -3.24
N ALA A 5 13.59 2.54 -2.60
CA ALA A 5 12.41 2.11 -1.86
C ALA A 5 11.33 1.51 -2.76
N ARG A 6 11.22 1.95 -4.03
CA ARG A 6 10.21 1.42 -4.97
C ARG A 6 10.58 0.03 -5.43
N ILE A 7 11.85 -0.16 -5.75
CA ILE A 7 12.41 -1.45 -6.12
C ILE A 7 12.26 -2.43 -4.94
N ALA A 8 12.67 -2.02 -3.74
CA ALA A 8 12.53 -2.87 -2.55
C ALA A 8 11.06 -3.24 -2.26
N LEU A 9 10.12 -2.32 -2.47
CA LEU A 9 8.69 -2.61 -2.32
C LEU A 9 8.24 -3.66 -3.36
N LEU A 10 8.64 -3.50 -4.63
CA LEU A 10 8.30 -4.45 -5.68
C LEU A 10 8.88 -5.84 -5.38
N ASP A 11 10.15 -5.93 -4.99
CA ASP A 11 10.82 -7.20 -4.67
C ASP A 11 10.10 -7.96 -3.55
N ILE A 12 9.72 -7.26 -2.47
CA ILE A 12 8.96 -7.86 -1.37
C ILE A 12 7.59 -8.37 -1.85
N LEU A 13 6.93 -7.62 -2.75
CA LEU A 13 5.65 -8.02 -3.29
C LEU A 13 5.78 -9.22 -4.24
N GLU A 14 6.83 -9.29 -5.04
CA GLU A 14 7.14 -10.45 -5.90
C GLU A 14 7.38 -11.71 -5.08
N ASP A 15 8.22 -11.64 -4.06
CA ASP A 15 8.53 -12.77 -3.16
C ASP A 15 7.30 -13.28 -2.38
N ARG A 16 6.25 -12.46 -2.30
CA ARG A 16 5.01 -12.80 -1.57
C ARG A 16 3.86 -13.17 -2.49
N TYR A 17 3.91 -12.77 -3.75
CA TYR A 17 2.81 -12.91 -4.69
C TYR A 17 2.44 -14.38 -4.88
N GLY A 18 1.17 -14.72 -4.64
CA GLY A 18 0.65 -16.08 -4.75
C GLY A 18 1.13 -17.06 -3.66
N LEU A 19 2.01 -16.65 -2.74
CA LEU A 19 2.56 -17.51 -1.69
C LEU A 19 1.96 -17.25 -0.31
N GLY A 20 1.38 -16.07 -0.05
CA GLY A 20 0.68 -15.78 1.19
C GLY A 20 0.03 -14.40 1.20
N SER A 21 -0.83 -14.15 2.20
CA SER A 21 -1.52 -12.87 2.33
C SER A 21 -0.59 -11.76 2.81
N THR A 22 -0.66 -10.59 2.17
CA THR A 22 0.06 -9.38 2.56
C THR A 22 -0.93 -8.31 3.01
N MET A 23 -0.68 -7.70 4.17
CA MET A 23 -1.48 -6.58 4.69
C MET A 23 -0.69 -5.29 4.59
N ILE A 24 -1.32 -4.26 4.01
CA ILE A 24 -0.75 -2.91 3.90
C ILE A 24 -1.67 -1.93 4.60
N THR A 25 -1.08 -1.01 5.36
CA THR A 25 -1.79 0.12 5.95
C THR A 25 -1.20 1.41 5.40
N SER A 26 -2.06 2.34 5.02
CA SER A 26 -1.64 3.63 4.48
C SER A 26 -2.60 4.72 4.96
N GLN A 27 -2.05 5.92 5.13
CA GLN A 27 -2.86 7.12 5.31
C GLN A 27 -3.34 7.69 3.97
N LEU A 28 -2.77 7.21 2.86
CA LEU A 28 -3.18 7.59 1.51
C LEU A 28 -4.30 6.65 1.01
N PRO A 29 -5.39 7.20 0.45
CA PRO A 29 -6.38 6.42 -0.29
C PRO A 29 -5.73 5.58 -1.41
N VAL A 30 -6.23 4.37 -1.66
CA VAL A 30 -5.61 3.40 -2.61
C VAL A 30 -5.57 3.93 -4.04
N ASP A 31 -6.56 4.70 -4.45
CA ASP A 31 -6.62 5.38 -5.76
C ASP A 31 -5.51 6.42 -5.95
N THR A 32 -4.92 6.94 -4.88
CA THR A 32 -3.79 7.88 -4.95
C THR A 32 -2.43 7.21 -5.03
N TRP A 33 -2.34 5.89 -4.80
CA TRP A 33 -1.05 5.19 -4.71
C TRP A 33 -0.28 5.18 -6.02
N TYR A 34 -0.98 5.03 -7.15
CA TYR A 34 -0.36 5.08 -8.48
C TYR A 34 0.44 6.37 -8.67
N ASN A 35 -0.21 7.50 -8.38
CA ASN A 35 0.40 8.82 -8.49
C ASN A 35 1.50 9.02 -7.45
N PHE A 36 1.35 8.50 -6.24
CA PHE A 36 2.36 8.63 -5.18
C PHE A 36 3.67 7.88 -5.48
N ILE A 37 3.61 6.78 -6.23
CA ILE A 37 4.81 6.06 -6.65
C ILE A 37 5.61 6.92 -7.62
N GLU A 38 4.99 7.77 -8.45
CA GLU A 38 5.67 8.73 -9.35
C GLU A 38 6.71 8.07 -10.30
N GLU A 39 6.46 6.83 -10.70
CA GLU A 39 7.18 6.14 -11.78
C GLU A 39 6.20 5.15 -12.43
N PRO A 40 5.77 5.38 -13.68
CA PRO A 40 4.66 4.63 -14.28
C PRO A 40 4.89 3.11 -14.30
N THR A 41 6.10 2.66 -14.64
CA THR A 41 6.41 1.24 -14.85
C THR A 41 6.29 0.43 -13.56
N LEU A 42 6.90 0.92 -12.48
CA LEU A 42 6.85 0.36 -11.15
C LEU A 42 5.48 0.57 -10.52
N ALA A 43 4.81 1.69 -10.80
CA ALA A 43 3.45 1.92 -10.32
C ALA A 43 2.48 0.87 -10.87
N ASP A 44 2.53 0.59 -12.18
CA ASP A 44 1.74 -0.49 -12.79
C ASP A 44 2.07 -1.84 -12.15
N ALA A 45 3.36 -2.22 -12.08
CA ALA A 45 3.79 -3.50 -11.53
C ALA A 45 3.40 -3.70 -10.05
N ILE A 46 3.54 -2.66 -9.22
CA ILE A 46 3.18 -2.69 -7.80
C ILE A 46 1.65 -2.75 -7.66
N MET A 47 0.91 -1.93 -8.40
CA MET A 47 -0.55 -1.89 -8.32
C MET A 47 -1.19 -3.20 -8.79
N ASP A 48 -0.63 -3.85 -9.82
CA ASP A 48 -1.10 -5.17 -10.27
C ASP A 48 -1.00 -6.22 -9.16
N ARG A 49 0.15 -6.29 -8.47
CA ARG A 49 0.37 -7.25 -7.37
C ARG A 49 -0.51 -6.96 -6.16
N LEU A 50 -0.82 -5.69 -5.89
CA LEU A 50 -1.61 -5.27 -4.74
C LEU A 50 -3.12 -5.32 -5.00
N SER A 51 -3.57 -5.15 -6.24
CA SER A 51 -4.99 -4.98 -6.54
C SER A 51 -5.67 -6.24 -7.08
N ALA A 52 -4.90 -7.19 -7.64
CA ALA A 52 -5.46 -8.39 -8.26
C ALA A 52 -6.33 -9.24 -7.32
N SER A 53 -6.01 -9.30 -6.02
CA SER A 53 -6.79 -10.04 -5.03
C SER A 53 -6.68 -9.41 -3.64
N ALA A 54 -7.30 -8.24 -3.46
CA ALA A 54 -7.23 -7.48 -2.21
C ALA A 54 -8.58 -7.06 -1.66
N HIS A 55 -8.71 -7.16 -0.34
CA HIS A 55 -9.77 -6.53 0.42
C HIS A 55 -9.35 -5.11 0.80
N ARG A 56 -10.12 -4.12 0.37
CA ARG A 56 -9.87 -2.71 0.69
C ARG A 56 -10.78 -2.27 1.82
N ILE A 57 -10.18 -1.83 2.93
CA ILE A 57 -10.92 -1.36 4.11
C ILE A 57 -10.57 0.12 4.30
N ALA A 58 -11.50 1.00 3.98
CA ALA A 58 -11.37 2.43 4.24
C ALA A 58 -11.70 2.70 5.72
N LEU A 59 -10.66 2.92 6.52
CA LEU A 59 -10.82 3.29 7.93
C LEU A 59 -11.31 4.74 8.02
N THR A 60 -12.36 4.95 8.82
CA THR A 60 -12.93 6.26 9.11
C THR A 60 -13.00 6.50 10.61
N GLY A 61 -13.14 7.76 11.01
CA GLY A 61 -13.27 8.14 12.42
C GLY A 61 -12.11 8.97 12.95
N LYS A 62 -12.22 9.34 14.24
CA LYS A 62 -11.20 10.16 14.92
C LYS A 62 -10.04 9.29 15.40
N SER A 63 -8.86 9.90 15.53
CA SER A 63 -7.69 9.24 16.11
C SER A 63 -8.01 8.65 17.49
N LEU A 64 -7.77 7.35 17.65
CA LEU A 64 -7.88 6.66 18.94
C LEU A 64 -6.72 6.99 19.89
N ARG A 65 -5.67 7.68 19.38
CA ARG A 65 -4.50 8.07 20.17
C ARG A 65 -4.86 9.19 21.16
N THR A 66 -5.84 10.02 20.81
CA THR A 66 -6.45 11.00 21.70
C THR A 66 -7.35 10.25 22.69
N LYS A 67 -6.78 9.74 23.77
CA LYS A 67 -7.59 9.21 24.89
C LYS A 67 -8.59 10.28 25.27
N LYS A 68 -9.87 9.93 25.40
CA LYS A 68 -10.78 10.71 26.23
C LYS A 68 -10.09 10.83 27.58
N ASN A 69 -9.65 12.03 27.95
CA ASN A 69 -9.28 12.32 29.32
C ASN A 69 -10.49 11.90 30.16
N HIS A 70 -10.36 10.78 30.86
CA HIS A 70 -11.30 10.38 31.89
C HIS A 70 -11.09 11.26 33.10
#